data_AF-A0A9W9SQJ0-F1
#
_entry.id   AF-A0A9W9SQJ0-F1
#
_cell.length_a   1.000
_cell.length_b   1.000
_cell.length_c   1.000
_cell.angle_alpha   90.00
_cell.angle_beta   90.00
_cell.angle_gamma   90.00
#
_symmetry.space_group_name_H-M   'P 1'
#
loop_
_entity.id
_entity.type
_entity.pdbx_description
1 polymer ?
#
loop_
_entity_poly.entity_id
_entity_poly.type
_entity_poly.pdbx_seq_one_letter_code
_entity_poly.pdbx_strand_id
1 'polypeptide(L)'
;MSSSPNRGTKAAGTNSRPTSKDGSKKNIWSSLLDGVANGKRLPEKNLLILGGTPESQRDFLETFSADTSADPGLVNDKRKGKTPPIANQFALGYTYRDVLDADQEDTLARVSAYLLSEPSPSFAPLLKPLLTPQSVPETLVVILLDWSDPWTWIRRLREWVRLLRSVLVSLEDDTKIVMEETMTEWRDRKRGMDAGSAAAGGMSNSGGPVTIPLGPGEWDEGLGIPMCVVCQGADKIEKLEKDHGWHEEQFDFILQFLRTILLKHGASLIYTTPFLANSLQSLIHSSLGIHSLLKRQSLKHNVIDRDKILVPANWDSWGKIRIIREGFDMEGVSTAWSIEIQDAPEPLEPSQDAGQQSENAEDGTSAVLVFEQTIQDPKRDKSIAHPATANGNKIEVETSEMQGFLAKQVELLEQLRAEDDKERSTQPTPQLEMSPMEDEGRVNEHIGPVQFNMGGIQVDADDMLKKLKDREASRAQKKEGTPTNPGDEKAHNQALANFFAGLVKKPGASPRGSPSA
;
A
#
# COMPACT_ATOMS: atom_id res chain seq x y z
N MET A 1 -71.16 1.41 34.54
CA MET A 1 -72.35 1.92 35.26
C MET A 1 -71.90 2.66 36.51
N SER A 2 -72.22 3.97 36.53
CA SER A 2 -72.48 4.85 37.70
C SER A 2 -71.38 5.10 38.75
N SER A 3 -71.09 6.32 39.19
CA SER A 3 -71.66 7.65 38.92
C SER A 3 -70.84 8.70 39.68
N SER A 4 -70.52 9.82 39.04
CA SER A 4 -70.13 11.06 39.73
C SER A 4 -71.32 11.64 40.50
N PRO A 5 -71.06 12.58 41.44
CA PRO A 5 -71.78 13.84 41.35
C PRO A 5 -70.87 15.07 41.51
N ASN A 6 -71.50 16.22 41.22
CA ASN A 6 -70.93 17.43 40.68
C ASN A 6 -71.08 18.61 41.67
N ARG A 7 -70.17 19.59 41.55
CA ARG A 7 -70.37 21.05 41.69
C ARG A 7 -70.47 21.72 43.06
N GLY A 8 -69.62 22.75 43.24
CA GLY A 8 -69.80 23.84 44.20
C GLY A 8 -68.81 24.99 43.97
N THR A 9 -69.16 25.97 43.13
CA THR A 9 -68.45 27.24 42.92
C THR A 9 -68.74 28.24 44.04
N LYS A 10 -67.71 28.93 44.58
CA LYS A 10 -67.84 30.26 45.20
C LYS A 10 -66.63 31.15 44.90
N ALA A 11 -66.93 32.42 44.67
CA ALA A 11 -66.11 33.45 44.07
C ALA A 11 -65.25 34.25 45.07
N ALA A 12 -64.20 34.85 44.50
CA ALA A 12 -63.55 36.13 44.78
C ALA A 12 -63.58 36.73 46.19
N GLY A 13 -62.37 36.85 46.77
CA GLY A 13 -62.03 37.83 47.79
C GLY A 13 -60.63 38.37 47.49
N THR A 14 -60.58 39.61 46.99
CA THR A 14 -59.37 40.40 46.77
C THR A 14 -58.70 40.74 48.10
N ASN A 15 -57.41 40.45 48.24
CA ASN A 15 -56.57 41.16 49.20
C ASN A 15 -55.15 41.30 48.63
N SER A 16 -54.84 42.52 48.23
CA SER A 16 -53.54 42.99 47.77
C SER A 16 -52.63 43.28 48.96
N ARG A 17 -51.44 42.66 49.01
CA ARG A 17 -50.27 43.23 49.68
C ARG A 17 -48.99 42.69 49.03
N PRO A 18 -48.00 43.54 48.68
CA PRO A 18 -46.80 43.08 48.01
C PRO A 18 -45.79 42.60 49.05
N THR A 19 -45.41 41.32 49.02
CA THR A 19 -44.27 40.81 49.79
C THR A 19 -43.04 40.81 48.90
N SER A 20 -42.21 41.84 49.01
CA SER A 20 -40.84 41.80 48.52
C SER A 20 -39.98 40.97 49.49
N LYS A 21 -39.48 39.81 49.06
CA LYS A 21 -38.07 39.35 49.20
C LYS A 21 -37.95 37.85 48.92
N ASP A 22 -36.89 37.52 48.18
CA ASP A 22 -36.28 36.21 47.96
C ASP A 22 -37.07 35.15 47.18
N GLY A 23 -37.08 35.31 45.85
CA GLY A 23 -37.62 34.30 44.92
C GLY A 23 -36.81 34.05 43.64
N SER A 24 -35.56 34.53 43.50
CA SER A 24 -34.83 34.34 42.22
C SER A 24 -33.30 34.27 42.28
N LYS A 25 -32.69 34.10 43.46
CA LYS A 25 -31.21 33.97 43.57
C LYS A 25 -30.66 32.54 43.49
N LYS A 26 -31.53 31.52 43.39
CA LYS A 26 -31.09 30.10 43.35
C LYS A 26 -30.77 29.54 41.97
N ASN A 27 -31.05 30.28 40.88
CA ASN A 27 -30.88 29.74 39.52
C ASN A 27 -29.86 30.48 38.64
N ILE A 28 -29.21 31.53 39.15
CA ILE A 28 -28.23 32.27 38.36
C ILE A 28 -26.91 31.49 38.31
N TRP A 29 -26.46 30.97 39.45
CA TRP A 29 -25.22 30.19 39.49
C TRP A 29 -25.35 28.82 38.82
N SER A 30 -26.53 28.17 38.88
CA SER A 30 -26.78 26.95 38.11
C SER A 30 -26.92 27.24 36.61
N SER A 31 -27.60 28.32 36.19
CA SER A 31 -27.66 28.66 34.76
C SER A 31 -26.32 29.14 34.20
N LEU A 32 -25.49 29.78 35.03
CA LEU A 32 -24.13 30.20 34.64
C LEU A 32 -23.17 28.99 34.65
N LEU A 33 -23.32 28.06 35.60
CA LEU A 33 -22.58 26.79 35.59
C LEU A 33 -23.03 25.88 34.45
N ASP A 34 -24.33 25.78 34.15
CA ASP A 34 -24.85 25.07 32.97
C ASP A 34 -24.45 25.79 31.69
N GLY A 35 -24.39 27.13 31.69
CA GLY A 35 -23.89 27.92 30.56
C GLY A 35 -22.38 27.79 30.32
N VAL A 36 -21.59 27.55 31.38
CA VAL A 36 -20.14 27.30 31.32
C VAL A 36 -19.85 25.81 31.09
N ALA A 37 -20.69 24.90 31.60
CA ALA A 37 -20.62 23.46 31.34
C ALA A 37 -21.10 23.11 29.92
N ASN A 38 -22.07 23.86 29.39
CA ASN A 38 -22.40 23.91 27.96
C ASN A 38 -21.54 24.93 27.19
N GLY A 39 -20.49 25.49 27.83
CA GLY A 39 -19.56 26.39 27.17
C GLY A 39 -18.98 25.69 25.96
N LYS A 40 -19.29 26.22 24.76
CA LYS A 40 -18.99 25.70 23.41
C LYS A 40 -18.29 24.33 23.44
N ARG A 41 -19.04 23.25 23.71
CA ARG A 41 -18.50 21.89 23.49
C ARG A 41 -18.12 21.84 22.03
N LEU A 42 -16.82 21.73 21.76
CA LEU A 42 -16.30 21.72 20.40
C LEU A 42 -16.97 20.57 19.63
N PRO A 43 -17.44 20.79 18.39
CA PRO A 43 -17.93 19.71 17.56
C PRO A 43 -16.87 18.61 17.46
N GLU A 44 -17.22 17.40 17.87
CA GLU A 44 -16.34 16.23 17.82
C GLU A 44 -16.59 15.52 16.49
N LYS A 45 -15.53 15.36 15.69
CA LYS A 45 -15.55 14.68 14.39
C LYS A 45 -14.60 13.49 14.45
N ASN A 46 -14.93 12.41 13.75
CA ASN A 46 -14.14 11.19 13.75
C ASN A 46 -13.57 10.90 12.36
N LEU A 47 -12.30 10.53 12.31
CA LEU A 47 -11.60 10.12 11.11
C LEU A 47 -11.11 8.69 11.29
N LEU A 48 -11.62 7.76 10.49
CA LEU A 48 -11.16 6.37 10.49
C LEU A 48 -10.17 6.18 9.35
N ILE A 49 -8.88 6.14 9.68
CA ILE A 49 -7.77 6.00 8.73
C ILE A 49 -7.43 4.52 8.59
N LEU A 50 -7.60 3.98 7.38
CA LEU A 50 -7.45 2.57 7.04
C LEU A 50 -6.34 2.39 6.01
N GLY A 51 -5.48 1.41 6.22
CA GLY A 51 -4.39 1.07 5.30
C GLY A 51 -3.14 1.91 5.48
N GLY A 52 -2.25 1.82 4.50
CA GLY A 52 -0.94 2.43 4.54
C GLY A 52 0.04 1.73 5.49
N THR A 53 1.25 2.28 5.57
CA THR A 53 2.26 1.88 6.54
C THR A 53 2.26 2.87 7.72
N PRO A 54 2.89 2.53 8.85
CA PRO A 54 3.13 3.49 9.93
C PRO A 54 3.69 4.85 9.46
N GLU A 55 4.60 4.81 8.48
CA GLU A 55 5.22 5.99 7.89
C GLU A 55 4.23 6.75 7.01
N SER A 56 3.45 6.05 6.18
CA SER A 56 2.48 6.70 5.29
C SER A 56 1.31 7.32 6.06
N GLN A 57 0.83 6.66 7.13
CA GLN A 57 -0.17 7.21 8.04
C GLN A 57 0.36 8.47 8.73
N ARG A 58 1.63 8.47 9.14
CA ARG A 58 2.26 9.65 9.71
C ARG A 58 2.38 10.78 8.69
N ASP A 59 2.83 10.49 7.47
CA ASP A 59 2.93 11.46 6.38
C ASP A 59 1.55 12.07 6.03
N PHE A 60 0.51 11.25 6.03
CA PHE A 60 -0.88 11.71 5.89
C PHE A 60 -1.27 12.67 7.01
N LEU A 61 -0.99 12.33 8.27
CA LEU A 61 -1.32 13.18 9.41
C LEU A 61 -0.51 14.49 9.40
N GLU A 62 0.75 14.46 9.00
CA GLU A 62 1.60 15.65 8.85
C GLU A 62 1.08 16.55 7.72
N THR A 63 0.74 15.97 6.57
CA THR A 63 0.14 16.69 5.43
C THR A 63 -1.22 17.28 5.79
N PHE A 64 -2.05 16.53 6.51
CA PHE A 64 -3.35 17.00 7.01
C PHE A 64 -3.19 18.11 8.06
N SER A 65 -2.10 18.09 8.86
CA SER A 65 -1.85 19.07 9.92
C SER A 65 -1.02 20.28 9.48
N ALA A 66 -0.51 20.30 8.25
CA ALA A 66 0.40 21.34 7.78
C ALA A 66 -0.26 22.73 7.86
N ASP A 67 0.29 23.62 8.68
CA ASP A 67 -0.16 25.00 8.78
C ASP A 67 0.34 25.78 7.56
N THR A 68 -0.57 26.09 6.64
CA THR A 68 -0.25 26.80 5.39
C THR A 68 0.12 28.29 5.58
N SER A 69 0.07 28.81 6.81
CA SER A 69 0.43 30.21 7.12
C SER A 69 1.87 30.39 7.60
N ALA A 70 2.60 29.32 7.87
CA ALA A 70 3.97 29.38 8.39
C ALA A 70 5.00 29.20 7.28
N ASP A 71 5.91 30.17 7.19
CA ASP A 71 7.10 30.18 6.33
C ASP A 71 7.89 28.85 6.48
N PRO A 72 8.21 28.11 5.38
CA PRO A 72 8.84 26.78 5.46
C PRO A 72 10.19 26.75 6.21
N GLY A 73 10.83 27.91 6.40
CA GLY A 73 12.14 28.05 7.02
C GLY A 73 12.18 28.05 8.56
N LEU A 74 11.04 28.12 9.26
CA LEU A 74 11.01 28.32 10.73
C LEU A 74 10.33 27.20 11.52
N VAL A 75 9.83 26.15 10.86
CA VAL A 75 8.94 25.15 11.50
C VAL A 75 9.70 24.05 12.26
N ASN A 76 11.02 23.94 12.10
CA ASN A 76 11.74 22.73 12.50
C ASN A 76 12.05 22.58 14.00
N ASP A 77 11.78 23.58 14.86
CA ASP A 77 12.31 23.56 16.24
C ASP A 77 11.29 23.65 17.39
N LYS A 78 10.00 23.89 17.14
CA LYS A 78 9.02 24.12 18.24
C LYS A 78 7.81 23.19 18.28
N ARG A 79 7.64 22.29 17.32
CA ARG A 79 6.56 21.29 17.31
C ARG A 79 7.07 19.86 17.19
N LYS A 80 8.05 19.48 18.01
CA LYS A 80 8.21 18.07 18.45
C LYS A 80 7.02 17.67 19.32
N GLY A 81 5.81 17.73 18.75
CA GLY A 81 4.64 17.04 19.28
C GLY A 81 4.89 15.54 19.18
N LYS A 82 4.51 14.80 20.22
CA LYS A 82 4.66 13.35 20.31
C LYS A 82 4.23 12.70 18.99
N THR A 83 5.08 11.83 18.44
CA THR A 83 4.72 10.96 17.33
C THR A 83 3.37 10.33 17.62
N PRO A 84 2.36 10.48 16.74
CA PRO A 84 1.06 9.88 16.97
C PRO A 84 1.25 8.37 17.16
N PRO A 85 0.62 7.75 18.17
CA PRO A 85 0.78 6.33 18.39
C PRO A 85 0.19 5.58 17.19
N ILE A 86 1.06 4.87 16.49
CA ILE A 86 0.69 4.02 15.36
C ILE A 86 -0.09 2.81 15.89
N ALA A 87 -1.10 2.37 15.13
CA ALA A 87 -1.84 1.15 15.42
C ALA A 87 -0.88 -0.04 15.54
N ASN A 88 -1.03 -0.83 16.59
CA ASN A 88 -0.30 -2.09 16.73
C ASN A 88 -1.25 -3.27 16.46
N GLN A 89 -0.74 -4.50 16.56
CA GLN A 89 -1.54 -5.72 16.29
C GLN A 89 -2.76 -5.90 17.20
N PHE A 90 -2.88 -5.15 18.31
CA PHE A 90 -3.89 -5.38 19.35
C PHE A 90 -4.70 -4.12 19.71
N ALA A 91 -4.34 -2.96 19.19
CA ALA A 91 -4.95 -1.69 19.53
C ALA A 91 -4.98 -0.75 18.32
N LEU A 92 -6.11 -0.06 18.18
CA LEU A 92 -6.24 1.03 17.22
C LEU A 92 -5.26 2.14 17.59
N GLY A 93 -4.60 2.70 16.57
CA GLY A 93 -3.86 3.94 16.75
C GLY A 93 -4.86 5.06 17.04
N TYR A 94 -4.50 6.00 17.91
CA TYR A 94 -5.37 7.13 18.24
C TYR A 94 -4.58 8.42 18.35
N THR A 95 -5.04 9.44 17.65
CA THR A 95 -4.57 10.81 17.79
C THR A 95 -5.76 11.77 17.65
N TYR A 96 -5.57 13.03 18.03
CA TYR A 96 -6.60 14.04 17.83
C TYR A 96 -5.98 15.37 17.45
N ARG A 97 -6.76 16.20 16.77
CA ARG A 97 -6.35 17.53 16.33
C ARG A 97 -7.51 18.51 16.44
N ASP A 98 -7.21 19.68 16.97
CA ASP A 98 -8.13 20.82 16.95
C ASP A 98 -7.95 21.56 15.62
N VAL A 99 -9.04 21.72 14.88
CA VAL A 99 -9.09 22.45 13.61
C VAL A 99 -9.43 23.89 13.90
N LEU A 100 -8.55 24.80 13.50
CA LEU A 100 -8.72 26.24 13.67
C LEU A 100 -9.42 26.86 12.45
N ASP A 101 -10.06 28.00 12.64
CA ASP A 101 -10.60 28.82 11.55
C ASP A 101 -9.46 29.52 10.77
N ALA A 102 -9.80 30.19 9.67
CA ALA A 102 -8.85 30.75 8.72
C ALA A 102 -7.93 31.83 9.30
N ASP A 103 -8.33 32.48 10.39
CA ASP A 103 -7.51 33.45 11.15
C ASP A 103 -6.64 32.80 12.23
N GLN A 104 -6.77 31.49 12.44
CA GLN A 104 -6.09 30.70 13.47
C GLN A 104 -6.42 31.10 14.92
N GLU A 105 -7.52 31.83 15.15
CA GLU A 105 -7.93 32.26 16.49
C GLU A 105 -8.99 31.32 17.07
N ASP A 106 -10.04 31.03 16.30
CA ASP A 106 -11.17 30.23 16.75
C ASP A 106 -10.99 28.74 16.42
N THR A 107 -11.35 27.86 17.37
CA THR A 107 -11.40 26.40 17.12
C THR A 107 -12.77 26.01 16.56
N LEU A 108 -12.79 25.46 15.35
CA LEU A 108 -14.01 25.03 14.65
C LEU A 108 -14.52 23.67 15.12
N ALA A 109 -13.62 22.70 15.27
CA ALA A 109 -13.95 21.31 15.63
C ALA A 109 -12.71 20.58 16.17
N ARG A 110 -12.96 19.49 16.91
CA ARG A 110 -11.93 18.51 17.29
C ARG A 110 -12.09 17.27 16.41
N VAL A 111 -11.06 16.93 15.66
CA VAL A 111 -11.00 15.72 14.83
C VAL A 111 -10.22 14.64 15.57
N SER A 112 -10.91 13.57 15.97
CA SER A 112 -10.33 12.35 16.53
C SER A 112 -9.99 11.38 15.39
N ALA A 113 -8.73 11.00 15.24
CA ALA A 113 -8.28 10.08 14.21
C ALA A 113 -7.93 8.71 14.80
N TYR A 114 -8.61 7.68 14.31
CA TYR A 114 -8.39 6.28 14.63
C TYR A 114 -7.66 5.61 13.46
N LEU A 115 -6.56 4.92 13.73
CA LEU A 115 -5.70 4.34 12.70
C LEU A 115 -5.74 2.82 12.73
N LEU A 116 -5.75 2.22 11.55
CA LEU A 116 -5.66 0.78 11.36
C LEU A 116 -4.89 0.46 10.07
N SER A 117 -3.75 -0.23 10.18
CA SER A 117 -2.86 -0.46 9.05
C SER A 117 -3.23 -1.69 8.20
N GLU A 118 -3.85 -2.70 8.80
CA GLU A 118 -4.15 -3.98 8.14
C GLU A 118 -5.65 -4.32 8.23
N PRO A 119 -6.27 -4.86 7.16
CA PRO A 119 -7.67 -5.23 7.13
C PRO A 119 -7.91 -6.57 7.86
N SER A 120 -7.44 -6.68 9.11
CA SER A 120 -7.62 -7.91 9.90
C SER A 120 -8.99 -7.92 10.59
N PRO A 121 -9.78 -9.01 10.46
CA PRO A 121 -11.08 -9.15 11.12
C PRO A 121 -11.00 -9.04 12.65
N SER A 122 -9.82 -9.27 13.23
CA SER A 122 -9.57 -9.12 14.67
C SER A 122 -9.80 -7.68 15.18
N PHE A 123 -9.73 -6.67 14.32
CA PHE A 123 -10.01 -5.28 14.67
C PHE A 123 -11.50 -4.90 14.53
N ALA A 124 -12.34 -5.74 13.91
CA ALA A 124 -13.77 -5.45 13.76
C ALA A 124 -14.47 -5.16 15.11
N PRO A 125 -14.22 -5.90 16.20
CA PRO A 125 -14.79 -5.60 17.52
C PRO A 125 -14.32 -4.26 18.12
N LEU A 126 -13.17 -3.73 17.68
CA LEU A 126 -12.64 -2.45 18.15
C LEU A 126 -13.28 -1.26 17.43
N LEU A 127 -13.76 -1.47 16.20
CA LEU A 127 -14.45 -0.44 15.42
C LEU A 127 -15.90 -0.26 15.86
N LYS A 128 -16.58 -1.34 16.27
CA LYS A 128 -17.99 -1.32 16.66
C LYS A 128 -18.32 -0.28 17.75
N PRO A 129 -17.57 -0.16 18.87
CA PRO A 129 -17.84 0.86 19.89
C PRO A 129 -17.65 2.31 19.44
N LEU A 130 -16.88 2.53 18.37
CA LEU A 130 -16.65 3.87 17.81
C LEU A 130 -17.83 4.36 16.96
N LEU A 131 -18.64 3.43 16.45
CA LEU A 131 -19.77 3.67 15.57
C LEU A 131 -21.07 3.59 16.36
N THR A 132 -21.55 4.76 16.78
CA THR A 132 -22.78 4.94 17.56
C THR A 132 -23.73 5.83 16.76
N PRO A 133 -25.03 5.88 17.12
CA PRO A 133 -25.99 6.76 16.44
C PRO A 133 -25.57 8.25 16.46
N GLN A 134 -24.79 8.67 17.47
CA GLN A 134 -24.30 10.06 17.56
C GLN A 134 -23.01 10.29 16.77
N SER A 135 -22.13 9.28 16.67
CA SER A 135 -20.83 9.43 16.01
C SER A 135 -20.86 9.15 14.52
N VAL A 136 -21.80 8.34 14.02
CA VAL A 136 -21.91 7.97 12.59
C VAL A 136 -22.01 9.20 11.67
N PRO A 137 -22.90 10.18 11.91
CA PRO A 137 -23.00 11.38 11.05
C PRO A 137 -21.71 12.19 11.02
N GLU A 138 -20.88 12.06 12.06
CA GLU A 138 -19.65 12.80 12.27
C GLU A 138 -18.39 12.01 11.93
N THR A 139 -18.54 10.84 11.30
CA THR A 139 -17.42 9.96 10.94
C THR A 139 -17.14 10.01 9.44
N LEU A 140 -15.85 10.12 9.08
CA LEU A 140 -15.35 9.94 7.71
C LEU A 140 -14.36 8.78 7.68
N VAL A 141 -14.54 7.85 6.74
CA VAL A 141 -13.57 6.80 6.45
C VAL A 141 -12.56 7.31 5.43
N VAL A 142 -11.26 7.15 5.72
CA VAL A 142 -10.17 7.46 4.81
C VAL A 142 -9.37 6.19 4.54
N ILE A 143 -9.31 5.75 3.29
CA ILE A 143 -8.49 4.62 2.87
C ILE A 143 -7.21 5.16 2.21
N LEU A 144 -6.05 4.76 2.74
CA LEU A 144 -4.74 5.14 2.24
C LEU A 144 -4.23 4.09 1.24
N LEU A 145 -3.86 4.57 0.06
CA LEU A 145 -3.17 3.80 -0.99
C LEU A 145 -1.83 4.48 -1.30
N ASP A 146 -0.84 3.74 -1.82
CA ASP A 146 0.47 4.29 -2.16
C ASP A 146 0.81 4.03 -3.64
N TRP A 147 1.24 5.07 -4.35
CA TRP A 147 1.77 5.01 -5.71
C TRP A 147 3.05 4.19 -5.87
N SER A 148 3.64 3.66 -4.79
CA SER A 148 4.71 2.65 -4.90
C SER A 148 4.25 1.29 -5.40
N ASP A 149 2.98 0.94 -5.19
CA ASP A 149 2.42 -0.37 -5.50
C ASP A 149 0.96 -0.31 -6.04
N PRO A 150 0.70 0.50 -7.10
CA PRO A 150 -0.64 0.70 -7.68
C PRO A 150 -1.34 -0.58 -8.11
N TRP A 151 -0.60 -1.62 -8.52
CA TRP A 151 -1.15 -2.94 -8.87
C TRP A 151 -1.87 -3.64 -7.70
N THR A 152 -1.66 -3.22 -6.45
CA THR A 152 -2.31 -3.82 -5.28
C THR A 152 -3.62 -3.12 -4.88
N TRP A 153 -3.93 -1.97 -5.48
CA TRP A 153 -4.92 -1.05 -4.95
C TRP A 153 -6.33 -1.61 -4.89
N ILE A 154 -6.79 -2.26 -5.96
CA ILE A 154 -8.17 -2.76 -6.02
C ILE A 154 -8.37 -3.93 -5.06
N ARG A 155 -7.37 -4.83 -4.94
CA ARG A 155 -7.38 -5.89 -3.91
C ARG A 155 -7.45 -5.28 -2.51
N ARG A 156 -6.59 -4.31 -2.18
CA ARG A 156 -6.60 -3.66 -0.87
C ARG A 156 -7.91 -2.93 -0.58
N LEU A 157 -8.44 -2.19 -1.56
CA LEU A 157 -9.72 -1.50 -1.45
C LEU A 157 -10.86 -2.49 -1.18
N ARG A 158 -10.87 -3.62 -1.89
CA ARG A 158 -11.86 -4.69 -1.71
C ARG A 158 -11.86 -5.21 -0.28
N GLU A 159 -10.69 -5.54 0.27
CA GLU A 159 -10.60 -6.04 1.65
C GLU A 159 -11.05 -5.01 2.69
N TRP A 160 -10.71 -3.73 2.50
CA TRP A 160 -11.20 -2.67 3.37
C TRP A 160 -12.72 -2.51 3.31
N VAL A 161 -13.30 -2.54 2.12
CA VAL A 161 -14.75 -2.47 1.93
C VAL A 161 -15.44 -3.69 2.56
N ARG A 162 -14.91 -4.91 2.36
CA ARG A 162 -15.44 -6.14 2.98
C ARG A 162 -15.37 -6.09 4.50
N LEU A 163 -14.24 -5.65 5.07
CA LEU A 163 -14.10 -5.46 6.52
C LEU A 163 -15.11 -4.44 7.04
N LEU A 164 -15.23 -3.28 6.40
CA LEU A 164 -16.20 -2.25 6.78
C LEU A 164 -17.64 -2.79 6.72
N ARG A 165 -18.04 -3.46 5.63
CA ARG A 165 -19.36 -4.08 5.51
C ARG A 165 -19.62 -5.06 6.65
N SER A 166 -18.65 -5.90 6.99
CA SER A 166 -18.80 -6.86 8.10
C SER A 166 -19.05 -6.16 9.45
N VAL A 167 -18.35 -5.06 9.72
CA VAL A 167 -18.53 -4.26 10.94
C VAL A 167 -19.89 -3.58 10.94
N LEU A 168 -20.24 -2.91 9.84
CA LEU A 168 -21.44 -2.10 9.69
C LEU A 168 -22.73 -2.94 9.79
N VAL A 169 -22.74 -4.14 9.21
CA VAL A 169 -23.86 -5.08 9.34
C VAL A 169 -24.03 -5.56 10.80
N SER A 170 -22.93 -5.66 11.55
CA SER A 170 -22.92 -6.10 12.96
C SER A 170 -23.39 -5.03 13.96
N LEU A 171 -23.62 -3.79 13.51
CA LEU A 171 -24.09 -2.69 14.36
C LEU A 171 -25.56 -2.87 14.78
N GLU A 172 -25.96 -2.12 15.80
CA GLU A 172 -27.34 -2.08 16.30
C GLU A 172 -28.26 -1.37 15.30
N ASP A 173 -29.55 -1.73 15.32
CA ASP A 173 -30.52 -1.24 14.33
C ASP A 173 -30.72 0.28 14.42
N ASP A 174 -30.67 0.87 15.61
CA ASP A 174 -30.70 2.33 15.81
C ASP A 174 -29.56 3.03 15.06
N THR A 175 -28.38 2.40 15.01
CA THR A 175 -27.23 2.96 14.28
C THR A 175 -27.43 2.83 12.77
N LYS A 176 -28.02 1.72 12.31
CA LYS A 176 -28.33 1.49 10.88
C LYS A 176 -29.36 2.48 10.35
N ILE A 177 -30.39 2.83 11.14
CA ILE A 177 -31.36 3.86 10.78
C ILE A 177 -30.66 5.20 10.54
N VAL A 178 -29.78 5.62 11.46
CA VAL A 178 -29.00 6.86 11.30
C VAL A 178 -28.06 6.78 10.08
N MET A 179 -27.50 5.61 9.78
CA MET A 179 -26.71 5.42 8.57
C MET A 179 -27.55 5.63 7.29
N GLU A 180 -28.78 5.12 7.23
CA GLU A 180 -29.69 5.33 6.09
C GLU A 180 -30.08 6.80 5.92
N GLU A 181 -30.33 7.50 7.03
CA GLU A 181 -30.58 8.95 7.04
C GLU A 181 -29.36 9.72 6.52
N THR A 182 -28.18 9.41 7.08
CA THR A 182 -26.89 9.99 6.66
C THR A 182 -26.68 9.78 5.16
N MET A 183 -26.93 8.58 4.65
CA MET A 183 -26.81 8.27 3.22
C MET A 183 -27.76 9.07 2.35
N THR A 184 -28.99 9.27 2.80
CA THR A 184 -29.98 10.08 2.08
C THR A 184 -29.52 11.54 1.99
N GLU A 185 -29.06 12.10 3.11
CA GLU A 185 -28.49 13.45 3.14
C GLU A 185 -27.28 13.57 2.22
N TRP A 186 -26.37 12.60 2.23
CA TRP A 186 -25.19 12.59 1.39
C TRP A 186 -25.49 12.41 -0.09
N ARG A 187 -26.55 11.66 -0.44
CA ARG A 187 -27.03 11.56 -1.82
C ARG A 187 -27.51 12.92 -2.34
N ASP A 188 -28.14 13.73 -1.51
CA ASP A 188 -28.64 15.05 -1.94
C ASP A 188 -27.60 16.17 -1.79
N ARG A 189 -26.58 15.96 -0.95
CA ARG A 189 -25.51 16.93 -0.66
C ARG A 189 -24.80 17.38 -1.94
N LYS A 190 -24.81 18.69 -2.20
CA LYS A 190 -24.12 19.34 -3.34
C LYS A 190 -24.60 18.94 -4.75
N ARG A 191 -25.71 18.19 -4.90
CA ARG A 191 -26.36 17.99 -6.22
C ARG A 191 -27.27 19.15 -6.63
N GLY A 192 -27.53 20.09 -5.73
CA GLY A 192 -28.12 21.39 -6.02
C GLY A 192 -27.05 22.40 -6.45
N MET A 193 -27.28 23.02 -7.61
CA MET A 193 -26.66 24.24 -8.14
C MET A 193 -25.54 24.83 -7.26
N ASP A 194 -24.32 24.89 -7.79
CA ASP A 194 -23.24 25.70 -7.22
C ASP A 194 -23.81 27.01 -6.70
N ALA A 195 -23.66 27.28 -5.41
CA ALA A 195 -24.11 28.54 -4.82
C ALA A 195 -23.43 29.80 -5.43
N GLY A 196 -22.50 29.61 -6.38
CA GLY A 196 -21.96 30.66 -7.24
C GLY A 196 -22.84 31.01 -8.45
N SER A 197 -23.74 30.14 -8.89
CA SER A 197 -24.64 30.38 -10.03
C SER A 197 -26.00 30.97 -9.63
N ALA A 198 -26.34 30.98 -8.33
CA ALA A 198 -27.56 31.61 -7.83
C ALA A 198 -27.52 33.16 -7.86
N ALA A 199 -26.36 33.76 -8.13
CA ALA A 199 -26.23 35.22 -8.22
C ALA A 199 -26.59 35.80 -9.60
N ALA A 200 -26.85 34.97 -10.62
CA ALA A 200 -27.05 35.44 -12.00
C ALA A 200 -28.44 35.13 -12.61
N GLY A 201 -29.38 34.55 -11.86
CA GLY A 201 -30.72 34.23 -12.37
C GLY A 201 -31.80 34.54 -11.35
N GLY A 202 -32.51 35.64 -11.58
CA GLY A 202 -33.64 36.05 -10.73
C GLY A 202 -34.78 35.02 -10.70
N MET A 203 -35.46 35.01 -9.55
CA MET A 203 -36.86 34.61 -9.33
C MET A 203 -37.38 33.34 -10.05
N SER A 204 -37.51 32.24 -9.30
CA SER A 204 -38.55 31.22 -9.52
C SER A 204 -38.96 30.61 -8.17
N ASN A 205 -40.12 30.99 -7.65
CA ASN A 205 -41.38 30.23 -7.66
C ASN A 205 -41.30 28.83 -7.01
N SER A 206 -41.86 28.72 -5.81
CA SER A 206 -42.72 27.62 -5.32
C SER A 206 -42.68 26.28 -6.07
N GLY A 207 -41.53 25.62 -6.09
CA GLY A 207 -41.36 24.21 -6.38
C GLY A 207 -40.39 23.67 -5.34
N GLY A 208 -40.71 22.54 -4.71
CA GLY A 208 -39.79 21.87 -3.78
C GLY A 208 -38.43 21.58 -4.46
N PRO A 209 -37.39 21.22 -3.68
CA PRO A 209 -36.08 20.90 -4.25
C PRO A 209 -36.24 19.81 -5.32
N VAL A 210 -35.92 20.15 -6.57
CA VAL A 210 -35.94 19.20 -7.69
C VAL A 210 -34.75 18.26 -7.51
N THR A 211 -34.98 17.10 -6.93
CA THR A 211 -33.99 16.02 -6.83
C THR A 211 -33.78 15.42 -8.22
N ILE A 212 -32.64 15.70 -8.84
CA ILE A 212 -32.24 15.06 -10.10
C ILE A 212 -31.99 13.57 -9.80
N PRO A 213 -32.58 12.63 -10.56
CA PRO A 213 -32.35 11.21 -10.34
C PRO A 213 -30.87 10.87 -10.48
N LEU A 214 -30.41 9.91 -9.66
CA LEU A 214 -29.02 9.44 -9.67
C LEU A 214 -28.67 8.81 -11.02
N GLY A 215 -27.44 9.07 -11.47
CA GLY A 215 -26.88 8.41 -12.64
C GLY A 215 -26.59 6.93 -12.38
N PRO A 216 -26.31 6.13 -13.43
CA PRO A 216 -25.90 4.74 -13.26
C PRO A 216 -24.59 4.66 -12.46
N GLY A 217 -24.50 3.71 -11.53
CA GLY A 217 -23.33 3.53 -10.68
C GLY A 217 -23.24 4.50 -9.51
N GLU A 218 -24.09 5.53 -9.40
CA GLU A 218 -24.01 6.53 -8.33
C GLU A 218 -24.72 6.02 -7.07
N TRP A 219 -23.96 5.78 -6.00
CA TRP A 219 -24.48 5.34 -4.69
C TRP A 219 -25.16 3.96 -4.67
N ASP A 220 -24.86 3.09 -5.64
CA ASP A 220 -25.34 1.71 -5.71
C ASP A 220 -24.92 0.86 -4.48
N GLU A 221 -23.69 1.08 -3.98
CA GLU A 221 -23.08 0.31 -2.89
C GLU A 221 -22.73 1.20 -1.69
N GLY A 222 -23.69 2.05 -1.29
CA GLY A 222 -23.54 2.93 -0.14
C GLY A 222 -23.22 2.21 1.17
N LEU A 223 -22.16 2.61 1.87
CA LEU A 223 -21.74 1.96 3.13
C LEU A 223 -22.45 2.49 4.38
N GLY A 224 -23.18 3.60 4.31
CA GLY A 224 -23.77 4.24 5.50
C GLY A 224 -22.93 5.35 6.13
N ILE A 225 -21.64 5.39 5.81
CA ILE A 225 -20.67 6.38 6.30
C ILE A 225 -19.89 6.91 5.08
N PRO A 226 -19.63 8.23 4.99
CA PRO A 226 -18.87 8.79 3.88
C PRO A 226 -17.44 8.23 3.84
N MET A 227 -16.90 8.12 2.62
CA MET A 227 -15.58 7.57 2.36
C MET A 227 -14.73 8.48 1.46
N CYS A 228 -13.43 8.50 1.71
CA CYS A 228 -12.43 9.20 0.94
C CYS A 228 -11.24 8.26 0.69
N VAL A 229 -10.81 8.15 -0.56
CA VAL A 229 -9.60 7.40 -0.92
C VAL A 229 -8.49 8.39 -1.21
N VAL A 230 -7.35 8.21 -0.53
CA VAL A 230 -6.18 9.07 -0.62
C VAL A 230 -5.04 8.24 -1.19
N CYS A 231 -4.63 8.52 -2.42
CA CYS A 231 -3.45 7.92 -3.03
C CYS A 231 -2.22 8.79 -2.73
N GLN A 232 -1.35 8.30 -1.85
CA GLN A 232 -0.12 8.96 -1.41
C GLN A 232 1.02 8.75 -2.41
N GLY A 233 1.99 9.67 -2.39
CA GLY A 233 3.23 9.53 -3.15
C GLY A 233 3.06 9.73 -4.65
N ALA A 234 2.17 10.62 -5.10
CA ALA A 234 1.93 10.85 -6.53
C ALA A 234 3.18 11.39 -7.29
N ASP A 235 4.21 11.85 -6.59
CA ASP A 235 5.54 12.15 -7.15
C ASP A 235 6.24 10.89 -7.72
N LYS A 236 5.81 9.69 -7.32
CA LYS A 236 6.30 8.41 -7.85
C LYS A 236 5.76 8.10 -9.25
N ILE A 237 4.71 8.77 -9.73
CA ILE A 237 4.18 8.59 -11.10
C ILE A 237 5.28 8.83 -12.14
N GLU A 238 6.06 9.90 -11.97
CA GLU A 238 7.18 10.22 -12.87
C GLU A 238 8.27 9.14 -12.85
N LYS A 239 8.48 8.50 -11.69
CA LYS A 239 9.43 7.38 -11.56
C LYS A 239 8.92 6.13 -12.26
N LEU A 240 7.63 5.82 -12.16
CA LEU A 240 7.01 4.69 -12.86
C LEU A 240 7.12 4.84 -14.38
N GLU A 241 6.93 6.04 -14.91
CA GLU A 241 7.12 6.33 -16.34
C GLU A 241 8.58 6.13 -16.77
N LYS A 242 9.53 6.71 -16.02
CA LYS A 242 10.96 6.67 -16.38
C LYS A 242 11.63 5.31 -16.18
N ASP A 243 11.37 4.65 -15.04
CA ASP A 243 12.12 3.46 -14.62
C ASP A 243 11.44 2.16 -15.04
N HIS A 244 10.12 2.20 -15.26
CA HIS A 244 9.29 1.02 -15.54
C HIS A 244 8.53 1.10 -16.86
N GLY A 245 8.73 2.17 -17.66
CA GLY A 245 8.15 2.29 -18.99
C GLY A 245 6.64 2.41 -19.01
N TRP A 246 6.03 2.87 -17.90
CA TRP A 246 4.60 3.13 -17.86
C TRP A 246 4.24 4.29 -18.78
N HIS A 247 3.08 4.20 -19.42
CA HIS A 247 2.55 5.21 -20.31
C HIS A 247 1.27 5.83 -19.73
N GLU A 248 0.80 6.90 -20.37
CA GLU A 248 -0.43 7.58 -19.96
C GLU A 248 -1.64 6.63 -19.94
N GLU A 249 -1.62 5.60 -20.79
CA GLU A 249 -2.67 4.59 -20.89
C GLU A 249 -2.92 3.84 -19.57
N GLN A 250 -1.85 3.47 -18.87
CA GLN A 250 -1.95 2.79 -17.58
C GLN A 250 -2.46 3.73 -16.48
N PHE A 251 -2.01 4.99 -16.49
CA PHE A 251 -2.46 5.99 -15.50
C PHE A 251 -3.93 6.36 -15.70
N ASP A 252 -4.37 6.53 -16.94
CA ASP A 252 -5.78 6.75 -17.30
C ASP A 252 -6.64 5.55 -16.91
N PHE A 253 -6.18 4.33 -17.18
CA PHE A 253 -6.88 3.11 -16.78
C PHE A 253 -7.06 3.04 -15.26
N ILE A 254 -6.01 3.29 -14.48
CA ILE A 254 -6.10 3.31 -13.01
C ILE A 254 -7.12 4.35 -12.55
N LEU A 255 -7.06 5.55 -13.12
CA LEU A 255 -7.97 6.64 -12.77
C LEU A 255 -9.42 6.30 -13.13
N GLN A 256 -9.69 5.78 -14.33
CA GLN A 256 -11.03 5.34 -14.74
C GLN A 256 -11.56 4.23 -13.84
N PHE A 257 -10.73 3.24 -13.52
CA PHE A 257 -11.09 2.10 -12.68
C PHE A 257 -11.45 2.51 -11.26
N LEU A 258 -10.59 3.32 -10.61
CA LEU A 258 -10.86 3.84 -9.28
C LEU A 258 -12.13 4.69 -9.27
N ARG A 259 -12.29 5.61 -10.23
CA ARG A 259 -13.48 6.48 -10.30
C ARG A 259 -14.77 5.68 -10.47
N THR A 260 -14.77 4.63 -11.30
CA THR A 260 -15.95 3.77 -11.48
C THR A 260 -16.33 3.05 -10.18
N ILE A 261 -15.37 2.52 -9.43
CA ILE A 261 -15.64 1.84 -8.17
C ILE A 261 -16.09 2.82 -7.08
N LEU A 262 -15.39 3.95 -6.95
CA LEU A 262 -15.67 4.92 -5.89
C LEU A 262 -17.01 5.64 -6.11
N LEU A 263 -17.47 5.76 -7.35
CA LEU A 263 -18.80 6.28 -7.68
C LEU A 263 -19.91 5.46 -7.01
N LYS A 264 -19.76 4.13 -6.94
CA LYS A 264 -20.72 3.23 -6.30
C LYS A 264 -20.88 3.48 -4.81
N HIS A 265 -19.81 3.92 -4.16
CA HIS A 265 -19.80 4.24 -2.74
C HIS A 265 -20.08 5.72 -2.46
N GLY A 266 -20.21 6.57 -3.49
CA GLY A 266 -20.27 8.02 -3.31
C GLY A 266 -19.00 8.63 -2.72
N ALA A 267 -17.87 7.93 -2.86
CA ALA A 267 -16.61 8.29 -2.25
C ALA A 267 -15.89 9.41 -3.02
N SER A 268 -15.00 10.11 -2.32
CA SER A 268 -14.08 11.07 -2.94
C SER A 268 -12.72 10.44 -3.21
N LEU A 269 -11.99 10.95 -4.21
CA LEU A 269 -10.64 10.52 -4.56
C LEU A 269 -9.69 11.72 -4.57
N ILE A 270 -8.51 11.58 -3.97
CA ILE A 270 -7.46 12.59 -4.03
C ILE A 270 -6.08 11.94 -4.17
N TYR A 271 -5.26 12.49 -5.05
CA TYR A 271 -3.84 12.18 -5.11
C TYR A 271 -3.06 13.22 -4.32
N THR A 272 -2.14 12.75 -3.48
CA THR A 272 -1.37 13.61 -2.60
C THR A 272 0.10 13.50 -2.91
N THR A 273 0.74 14.66 -2.95
CA THR A 273 2.19 14.82 -2.86
C THR A 273 2.48 15.58 -1.55
N PRO A 274 3.70 15.48 -1.00
CA PRO A 274 4.06 16.15 0.25
C PRO A 274 3.78 17.66 0.29
N PHE A 275 3.62 18.31 -0.88
CA PHE A 275 3.42 19.75 -1.00
C PHE A 275 1.96 20.17 -1.25
N LEU A 276 1.01 19.23 -1.38
CA LEU A 276 -0.38 19.51 -1.77
C LEU A 276 -1.40 19.50 -0.59
N ALA A 277 -0.96 19.92 0.60
CA ALA A 277 -1.74 19.85 1.85
C ALA A 277 -3.12 20.55 1.80
N ASN A 278 -3.23 21.68 1.10
CA ASN A 278 -4.44 22.51 1.10
C ASN A 278 -5.67 21.80 0.53
N SER A 279 -5.49 21.06 -0.56
CA SER A 279 -6.59 20.35 -1.23
C SER A 279 -7.10 19.20 -0.36
N LEU A 280 -6.18 18.49 0.31
CA LEU A 280 -6.50 17.41 1.24
C LEU A 280 -7.29 17.91 2.45
N GLN A 281 -6.79 18.96 3.11
CA GLN A 281 -7.47 19.59 4.24
C GLN A 281 -8.86 20.07 3.86
N SER A 282 -8.97 20.81 2.75
CA SER A 282 -10.26 21.33 2.29
C SER A 282 -11.26 20.21 1.99
N LEU A 283 -10.79 19.11 1.39
CA LEU A 283 -11.62 17.95 1.10
C LEU A 283 -12.11 17.29 2.39
N ILE A 284 -11.21 16.95 3.31
CA ILE A 284 -11.55 16.27 4.57
C ILE A 284 -12.44 17.16 5.44
N HIS A 285 -12.11 18.44 5.61
CA HIS A 285 -12.93 19.38 6.39
C HIS A 285 -14.32 19.53 5.78
N SER A 286 -14.42 19.70 4.45
CA SER A 286 -15.71 19.75 3.79
C SER A 286 -16.51 18.46 3.94
N SER A 287 -15.85 17.29 3.95
CA SER A 287 -16.51 16.00 4.11
C SER A 287 -17.05 15.82 5.54
N LEU A 288 -16.27 16.22 6.54
CA LEU A 288 -16.69 16.22 7.96
C LEU A 288 -17.69 17.35 8.32
N GLY A 289 -18.13 18.14 7.34
CA GLY A 289 -19.04 19.27 7.58
C GLY A 289 -18.41 20.40 8.42
N ILE A 290 -17.09 20.47 8.46
CA ILE A 290 -16.34 21.56 9.09
C ILE A 290 -16.28 22.71 8.09
N HIS A 291 -16.86 23.84 8.46
CA HIS A 291 -16.92 25.02 7.61
C HIS A 291 -16.27 26.20 8.34
N SER A 292 -15.32 26.84 7.65
CA SER A 292 -14.72 28.10 8.11
C SER A 292 -15.78 29.20 8.11
N LEU A 293 -15.83 29.99 9.19
CA LEU A 293 -16.75 31.11 9.32
C LEU A 293 -16.28 32.32 8.52
N LEU A 294 -14.99 32.35 8.19
CA LEU A 294 -14.30 33.47 7.53
C LEU A 294 -14.07 33.24 6.04
N LYS A 295 -13.85 31.97 5.63
CA LYS A 295 -13.50 31.63 4.26
C LYS A 295 -14.37 30.49 3.74
N ARG A 296 -15.11 30.78 2.67
CA ARG A 296 -15.78 29.71 1.91
C ARG A 296 -14.74 28.92 1.11
N GLN A 297 -14.46 27.69 1.54
CA GLN A 297 -13.62 26.77 0.79
C GLN A 297 -14.41 26.18 -0.38
N SER A 298 -13.97 26.45 -1.61
CA SER A 298 -14.44 25.76 -2.80
C SER A 298 -13.46 24.66 -3.19
N LEU A 299 -13.97 23.46 -3.45
CA LEU A 299 -13.17 22.35 -3.96
C LEU A 299 -13.11 22.45 -5.47
N LYS A 300 -11.91 22.64 -6.02
CA LYS A 300 -11.69 22.65 -7.47
C LYS A 300 -11.29 21.25 -7.92
N HIS A 301 -12.24 20.53 -8.51
CA HIS A 301 -11.98 19.22 -9.11
C HIS A 301 -10.85 19.29 -10.14
N ASN A 302 -10.10 18.21 -10.26
CA ASN A 302 -9.05 18.04 -11.26
C ASN A 302 -8.96 16.58 -11.64
N VAL A 303 -9.09 16.29 -12.93
CA VAL A 303 -8.93 14.96 -13.50
C VAL A 303 -7.98 14.97 -14.70
N ILE A 304 -7.28 16.10 -14.89
CA ILE A 304 -6.42 16.35 -16.05
C ILE A 304 -4.95 16.23 -15.63
N ASP A 305 -4.55 16.90 -14.55
CA ASP A 305 -3.17 16.77 -14.07
C ASP A 305 -3.01 15.45 -13.29
N ARG A 306 -2.34 14.48 -13.89
CA ARG A 306 -2.18 13.11 -13.37
C ARG A 306 -1.61 13.02 -11.95
N ASP A 307 -0.80 13.99 -11.51
CA ASP A 307 -0.19 14.04 -10.17
C ASP A 307 -1.03 14.84 -9.15
N LYS A 308 -2.11 15.49 -9.58
CA LYS A 308 -2.96 16.38 -8.77
C LYS A 308 -4.44 16.08 -8.97
N ILE A 309 -4.79 14.80 -9.05
CA ILE A 309 -6.17 14.36 -9.16
C ILE A 309 -6.95 14.71 -7.89
N LEU A 310 -8.11 15.33 -8.07
CA LEU A 310 -9.09 15.61 -7.02
C LEU A 310 -10.49 15.41 -7.59
N VAL A 311 -11.19 14.41 -7.07
CA VAL A 311 -12.58 14.10 -7.37
C VAL A 311 -13.40 14.24 -6.08
N PRO A 312 -14.10 15.36 -5.87
CA PRO A 312 -15.00 15.51 -4.74
C PRO A 312 -16.18 14.53 -4.83
N ALA A 313 -16.76 14.18 -3.67
CA ALA A 313 -17.99 13.39 -3.63
C ALA A 313 -19.12 14.09 -4.43
N ASN A 314 -19.95 13.29 -5.11
CA ASN A 314 -21.06 13.73 -5.97
C ASN A 314 -20.69 14.59 -7.20
N TRP A 315 -19.40 14.75 -7.53
CA TRP A 315 -19.00 15.45 -8.76
C TRP A 315 -18.98 14.55 -9.99
N ASP A 316 -18.62 13.27 -9.81
CA ASP A 316 -18.34 12.36 -10.90
C ASP A 316 -19.60 11.74 -11.52
N SER A 317 -19.49 11.17 -12.72
CA SER A 317 -20.54 10.38 -13.38
C SER A 317 -19.96 9.53 -14.52
N TRP A 318 -20.65 8.46 -14.94
CA TRP A 318 -20.17 7.60 -16.05
C TRP A 318 -19.84 8.38 -17.33
N GLY A 319 -20.62 9.42 -17.64
CA GLY A 319 -20.33 10.28 -18.79
C GLY A 319 -18.96 10.97 -18.69
N LYS A 320 -18.55 11.40 -17.50
CA LYS A 320 -17.23 12.04 -17.28
C LYS A 320 -16.08 11.03 -17.30
N ILE A 321 -16.31 9.83 -16.79
CA ILE A 321 -15.29 8.77 -16.74
C ILE A 321 -15.01 8.23 -18.15
N ARG A 322 -16.06 8.04 -18.96
CA ARG A 322 -15.96 7.52 -20.33
C ARG A 322 -15.11 8.36 -21.26
N ILE A 323 -15.07 9.69 -21.04
CA ILE A 323 -14.40 10.64 -21.93
C ILE A 323 -12.88 10.63 -21.77
N ILE A 324 -12.34 10.14 -20.63
CA ILE A 324 -10.88 10.11 -20.43
C ILE A 324 -10.22 9.29 -21.54
N ARG A 325 -10.71 8.07 -21.76
CA ARG A 325 -10.19 7.14 -22.75
C ARG A 325 -11.27 6.18 -23.24
N GLU A 326 -11.30 5.95 -24.54
CA GLU A 326 -12.21 5.01 -25.19
C GLU A 326 -11.81 3.55 -24.89
N GLY A 327 -12.79 2.64 -24.93
CA GLY A 327 -12.57 1.20 -24.75
C GLY A 327 -12.58 0.70 -23.30
N PHE A 328 -12.83 1.56 -22.31
CA PHE A 328 -12.98 1.15 -20.92
C PHE A 328 -14.39 0.62 -20.62
N ASP A 329 -14.49 -0.65 -20.21
CA ASP A 329 -15.76 -1.29 -19.83
C ASP A 329 -16.17 -0.95 -18.39
N MET A 330 -16.80 0.22 -18.22
CA MET A 330 -17.30 0.65 -16.92
C MET A 330 -18.43 -0.22 -16.37
N GLU A 331 -19.26 -0.80 -17.24
CA GLU A 331 -20.44 -1.58 -16.83
C GLU A 331 -20.02 -2.93 -16.27
N GLY A 332 -19.09 -3.61 -16.94
CA GLY A 332 -18.45 -4.83 -16.46
C GLY A 332 -17.73 -4.59 -15.13
N VAL A 333 -16.89 -3.56 -15.04
CA VAL A 333 -16.15 -3.23 -13.80
C VAL A 333 -17.10 -2.90 -12.64
N SER A 334 -18.14 -2.10 -12.89
CA SER A 334 -19.15 -1.76 -11.88
C SER A 334 -19.86 -3.03 -11.37
N THR A 335 -20.29 -3.90 -12.28
CA THR A 335 -21.03 -5.13 -11.93
C THR A 335 -20.15 -6.11 -11.18
N ALA A 336 -18.94 -6.36 -11.67
CA ALA A 336 -17.96 -7.23 -11.03
C ALA A 336 -17.62 -6.75 -9.60
N TRP A 337 -17.44 -5.44 -9.41
CA TRP A 337 -17.20 -4.88 -8.08
C TRP A 337 -18.35 -5.14 -7.10
N SER A 338 -19.61 -4.99 -7.53
CA SER A 338 -20.78 -5.29 -6.68
C SER A 338 -20.82 -6.74 -6.23
N ILE A 339 -20.36 -7.68 -7.05
CA ILE A 339 -20.30 -9.10 -6.72
C ILE A 339 -19.17 -9.35 -5.71
N GLU A 340 -17.97 -8.86 -5.98
CA GLU A 340 -16.79 -9.13 -5.17
C GLU A 340 -16.88 -8.62 -3.73
N ILE A 341 -17.50 -7.48 -3.48
CA ILE A 341 -17.54 -6.89 -2.14
C ILE A 341 -18.53 -7.56 -1.18
N GLN A 342 -19.29 -8.56 -1.63
CA GLN A 342 -20.28 -9.25 -0.79
C GLN A 342 -19.66 -10.32 0.12
N ASP A 343 -18.51 -10.86 -0.25
CA ASP A 343 -17.85 -11.92 0.52
C ASP A 343 -17.19 -11.38 1.81
N ALA A 344 -16.83 -12.31 2.71
CA ALA A 344 -16.08 -11.98 3.92
C ALA A 344 -14.66 -11.49 3.59
N PRO A 345 -14.04 -10.66 4.45
CA PRO A 345 -12.66 -10.21 4.26
C PRO A 345 -11.68 -11.38 4.34
N GLU A 346 -10.73 -11.40 3.42
CA GLU A 346 -9.68 -12.41 3.31
C GLU A 346 -8.32 -11.82 3.75
N PRO A 347 -7.40 -12.63 4.31
CA PRO A 347 -6.03 -12.17 4.55
C PRO A 347 -5.37 -11.67 3.26
N LEU A 348 -4.58 -10.60 3.35
CA LEU A 348 -3.87 -10.01 2.20
C LEU A 348 -2.74 -10.90 1.64
N GLU A 349 -2.43 -12.03 2.31
CA GLU A 349 -1.49 -13.02 1.83
C GLU A 349 -2.08 -13.76 0.62
N PRO A 350 -1.31 -13.98 -0.46
CA PRO A 350 -1.76 -14.83 -1.55
C PRO A 350 -1.95 -16.25 -0.99
N SER A 351 -3.19 -16.70 -0.89
CA SER A 351 -3.48 -18.10 -0.61
C SER A 351 -2.79 -18.96 -1.67
N GLN A 352 -2.00 -19.94 -1.24
CA GLN A 352 -1.32 -20.89 -2.12
C GLN A 352 -2.32 -21.71 -2.98
N ASP A 353 -3.61 -21.67 -2.64
CA ASP A 353 -4.73 -22.27 -3.39
C ASP A 353 -5.31 -21.39 -4.50
N ALA A 354 -4.75 -20.20 -4.75
CA ALA A 354 -5.16 -19.40 -5.91
C ALA A 354 -4.94 -20.15 -7.23
N GLY A 355 -4.09 -21.19 -7.27
CA GLY A 355 -3.93 -22.09 -8.41
C GLY A 355 -5.08 -23.10 -8.62
N GLN A 356 -5.91 -23.37 -7.62
CA GLN A 356 -7.06 -24.31 -7.74
C GLN A 356 -8.41 -23.60 -7.78
N GLN A 357 -8.52 -22.37 -7.27
CA GLN A 357 -9.73 -21.54 -7.47
C GLN A 357 -9.71 -20.75 -8.79
N SER A 358 -8.55 -20.58 -9.44
CA SER A 358 -8.45 -19.88 -10.74
C SER A 358 -9.11 -20.61 -11.91
N GLU A 359 -9.44 -21.91 -11.81
CA GLU A 359 -10.10 -22.63 -12.92
C GLU A 359 -11.64 -22.49 -12.93
N ASN A 360 -12.24 -21.92 -11.87
CA ASN A 360 -13.70 -21.80 -11.75
C ASN A 360 -14.24 -20.36 -11.77
N ALA A 361 -13.38 -19.34 -11.80
CA ALA A 361 -13.81 -17.97 -12.04
C ALA A 361 -13.83 -17.74 -13.55
N GLU A 362 -15.00 -17.66 -14.16
CA GLU A 362 -15.14 -17.25 -15.56
C GLU A 362 -14.37 -15.94 -15.77
N ASP A 363 -13.42 -15.94 -16.72
CA ASP A 363 -12.63 -14.78 -17.14
C ASP A 363 -13.56 -13.58 -17.37
N GLY A 364 -13.50 -12.59 -16.48
CA GLY A 364 -14.34 -11.38 -16.53
C GLY A 364 -15.32 -11.18 -15.36
N THR A 365 -15.42 -12.11 -14.40
CA THR A 365 -16.31 -11.95 -13.23
C THR A 365 -15.69 -11.13 -12.08
N SER A 366 -14.36 -10.97 -12.07
CA SER A 366 -13.61 -10.34 -10.96
C SER A 366 -13.01 -9.00 -11.37
N ALA A 367 -13.42 -7.92 -10.69
CA ALA A 367 -12.85 -6.58 -10.90
C ALA A 367 -11.37 -6.54 -10.48
N VAL A 368 -11.00 -7.22 -9.39
CA VAL A 368 -9.59 -7.33 -8.97
C VAL A 368 -8.73 -7.98 -10.06
N LEU A 369 -9.17 -9.10 -10.64
CA LEU A 369 -8.40 -9.79 -11.68
C LEU A 369 -8.28 -8.94 -12.95
N VAL A 370 -9.36 -8.30 -13.41
CA VAL A 370 -9.32 -7.40 -14.58
C VAL A 370 -8.31 -6.26 -14.38
N PHE A 371 -8.27 -5.68 -13.17
CA PHE A 371 -7.32 -4.63 -12.85
C PHE A 371 -5.87 -5.13 -12.83
N GLU A 372 -5.60 -6.26 -12.18
CA GLU A 372 -4.24 -6.79 -12.03
C GLU A 372 -3.66 -7.41 -13.30
N GLN A 373 -4.51 -7.92 -14.18
CA GLN A 373 -4.11 -8.34 -15.52
C GLN A 373 -3.60 -7.15 -16.34
N THR A 374 -4.23 -5.98 -16.19
CA THR A 374 -3.88 -4.74 -16.91
C THR A 374 -2.71 -4.01 -16.25
N ILE A 375 -2.72 -3.91 -14.93
CA ILE A 375 -1.73 -3.20 -14.12
C ILE A 375 -0.87 -4.21 -13.36
N GLN A 376 0.25 -4.59 -13.96
CA GLN A 376 1.16 -5.62 -13.45
C GLN A 376 2.29 -5.02 -12.61
N ASP A 377 2.82 -5.82 -11.68
CA ASP A 377 3.96 -5.45 -10.85
C ASP A 377 5.26 -5.44 -11.68
N PRO A 378 5.92 -4.29 -11.87
CA PRO A 378 7.16 -4.20 -12.63
C PRO A 378 8.34 -4.97 -12.02
N LYS A 379 8.26 -5.36 -10.74
CA LYS A 379 9.27 -6.20 -10.08
C LYS A 379 9.16 -7.66 -10.50
N ARG A 380 7.96 -8.12 -10.87
CA ARG A 380 7.76 -9.50 -11.35
C ARG A 380 8.52 -9.73 -12.66
N ASP A 381 8.52 -8.76 -13.58
CA ASP A 381 9.25 -8.87 -14.85
C ASP A 381 10.77 -8.99 -14.69
N LYS A 382 11.36 -8.31 -13.71
CA LYS A 382 12.81 -8.39 -13.46
C LYS A 382 13.25 -9.77 -12.93
N SER A 383 12.32 -10.57 -12.40
CA SER A 383 12.61 -11.93 -11.94
C SER A 383 12.64 -12.97 -13.07
N ILE A 384 12.12 -12.63 -14.27
CA ILE A 384 11.95 -13.54 -15.41
C ILE A 384 13.20 -13.59 -16.31
N ALA A 385 14.24 -12.81 -16.05
CA ALA A 385 15.49 -12.81 -16.83
C ALA A 385 16.38 -14.07 -16.66
N HIS A 386 15.89 -15.12 -15.98
CA HIS A 386 16.48 -16.46 -16.03
C HIS A 386 15.49 -17.45 -16.66
N PRO A 387 15.80 -18.05 -17.83
CA PRO A 387 14.94 -19.04 -18.43
C PRO A 387 15.16 -20.38 -17.72
N ALA A 388 14.53 -20.56 -16.56
CA ALA A 388 14.39 -21.86 -15.93
C ALA A 388 13.08 -21.91 -15.14
N THR A 389 12.13 -22.66 -15.70
CA THR A 389 10.96 -23.25 -15.05
C THR A 389 9.95 -22.29 -14.41
N ALA A 390 8.79 -22.22 -15.06
CA ALA A 390 7.53 -21.74 -14.49
C ALA A 390 7.26 -22.42 -13.14
N ASN A 391 7.43 -21.67 -12.06
CA ASN A 391 6.68 -21.76 -10.80
C ASN A 391 7.07 -20.55 -9.94
N GLY A 392 6.10 -19.66 -9.72
CA GLY A 392 6.28 -18.42 -9.00
C GLY A 392 6.69 -18.63 -7.54
N ASN A 393 7.58 -17.74 -7.07
CA ASN A 393 7.90 -17.49 -5.66
C ASN A 393 8.36 -18.68 -4.80
N LYS A 394 9.20 -19.56 -5.33
CA LYS A 394 10.03 -20.46 -4.51
C LYS A 394 11.51 -20.07 -4.68
N ILE A 395 12.02 -19.22 -3.80
CA ILE A 395 13.50 -19.08 -3.59
C ILE A 395 14.04 -20.30 -2.85
N GLU A 396 13.16 -21.15 -2.31
CA GLU A 396 13.53 -22.43 -1.77
C GLU A 396 13.53 -23.45 -2.91
N VAL A 397 14.75 -23.78 -3.38
CA VAL A 397 14.97 -25.08 -4.01
C VAL A 397 14.51 -26.10 -2.97
N GLU A 398 13.41 -26.78 -3.24
CA GLU A 398 12.95 -27.89 -2.42
C GLU A 398 14.04 -28.96 -2.49
N THR A 399 14.94 -28.94 -1.51
CA THR A 399 15.98 -29.95 -1.41
C THR A 399 15.27 -31.26 -1.11
N SER A 400 15.44 -32.25 -1.98
CA SER A 400 14.98 -33.61 -1.70
C SER A 400 15.52 -34.04 -0.33
N GLU A 401 14.66 -34.61 0.51
CA GLU A 401 15.05 -35.12 1.82
C GLU A 401 16.30 -36.02 1.66
N MET A 402 17.37 -35.70 2.38
CA MET A 402 18.69 -36.33 2.22
C MET A 402 18.60 -37.86 2.30
N GLN A 403 17.78 -38.39 3.20
CA GLN A 403 17.56 -39.82 3.36
C GLN A 403 16.79 -40.44 2.20
N GLY A 404 15.81 -39.72 1.63
CA GLY A 404 15.08 -40.16 0.44
C GLY A 404 15.95 -40.19 -0.81
N PHE A 405 16.84 -39.22 -0.98
CA PHE A 405 17.83 -39.22 -2.07
C PHE A 405 18.83 -40.37 -1.92
N LEU A 406 19.41 -40.55 -0.73
CA LEU A 406 20.37 -41.62 -0.47
C LEU A 406 19.75 -43.01 -0.60
N ALA A 407 18.51 -43.22 -0.16
CA ALA A 407 17.81 -44.49 -0.33
C ALA A 407 17.66 -44.87 -1.81
N LYS A 408 17.29 -43.91 -2.67
CA LYS A 408 17.22 -44.11 -4.13
C LYS A 408 18.57 -44.43 -4.75
N GLN A 409 19.64 -43.79 -4.28
CA GLN A 409 21.00 -44.07 -4.78
C GLN A 409 21.53 -45.43 -4.32
N VAL A 410 21.18 -45.88 -3.12
CA VAL A 410 21.52 -47.23 -2.64
C VAL A 410 20.83 -48.29 -3.50
N GLU A 411 19.54 -48.12 -3.80
CA GLU A 411 18.81 -49.04 -4.69
C GLU A 411 19.43 -49.10 -6.10
N LEU A 412 19.81 -47.95 -6.65
CA LEU A 412 20.52 -47.88 -7.94
C LEU A 412 21.88 -48.62 -7.89
N LEU A 413 22.66 -48.43 -6.82
CA LEU A 413 23.94 -49.10 -6.65
C LEU A 413 23.80 -50.62 -6.47
N GLU A 414 22.74 -51.08 -5.81
CA GLU A 414 22.43 -52.51 -5.69
C GLU A 414 22.05 -53.10 -7.06
N GLN A 415 21.30 -52.37 -7.88
CA GLN A 415 20.99 -52.77 -9.25
C GLN A 415 22.25 -52.86 -10.12
N LEU A 416 23.09 -51.83 -10.11
CA LEU A 416 24.35 -51.81 -10.86
C LEU A 416 25.30 -52.93 -10.39
N ARG A 417 25.38 -53.18 -9.08
CA ARG A 417 26.17 -54.30 -8.55
C ARG A 417 25.64 -55.65 -9.03
N ALA A 418 24.31 -55.83 -9.07
CA ALA A 418 23.70 -57.05 -9.56
C ALA A 418 23.89 -57.23 -11.08
N GLU A 419 23.93 -56.14 -11.84
CA GLU A 419 24.30 -56.13 -13.26
C GLU A 419 25.77 -56.50 -13.45
N ASP A 420 26.69 -55.87 -12.71
CA ASP A 420 28.12 -56.18 -12.74
C ASP A 420 28.40 -57.64 -12.35
N ASP A 421 27.75 -58.17 -11.31
CA ASP A 421 27.89 -59.57 -10.90
C ASP A 421 27.34 -60.54 -11.96
N LYS A 422 26.27 -60.16 -12.68
CA LYS A 422 25.77 -60.91 -13.82
C LYS A 422 26.74 -60.85 -15.00
N GLU A 423 27.26 -59.68 -15.35
CA GLU A 423 28.27 -59.51 -16.40
C GLU A 423 29.54 -60.31 -16.07
N ARG A 424 29.97 -60.28 -14.81
CA ARG A 424 31.13 -61.04 -14.33
C ARG A 424 30.91 -62.55 -14.31
N SER A 425 29.67 -63.01 -14.13
CA SER A 425 29.31 -64.43 -14.24
C SER A 425 29.19 -64.93 -15.68
N THR A 426 28.99 -64.01 -16.63
CA THR A 426 28.80 -64.32 -18.07
C THR A 426 30.08 -64.11 -18.89
N GLN A 427 31.05 -63.36 -18.39
CA GLN A 427 32.39 -63.28 -18.98
C GLN A 427 33.32 -64.36 -18.39
N PRO A 428 34.04 -65.14 -19.22
CA PRO A 428 35.07 -66.03 -18.74
C PRO A 428 36.23 -65.20 -18.17
N THR A 429 36.66 -65.53 -16.94
CA THR A 429 37.87 -64.97 -16.32
C THR A 429 39.04 -65.04 -17.31
N PRO A 430 39.65 -63.90 -17.71
CA PRO A 430 40.87 -63.95 -18.50
C PRO A 430 41.95 -64.59 -17.63
N GLN A 431 42.49 -65.74 -18.09
CA GLN A 431 43.74 -66.25 -17.56
C GLN A 431 44.82 -65.20 -17.83
N LEU A 432 45.25 -64.51 -16.78
CA LEU A 432 46.47 -63.71 -16.78
C LEU A 432 47.66 -64.67 -16.89
N GLU A 433 48.03 -65.05 -18.12
CA GLU A 433 49.37 -65.54 -18.39
C GLU A 433 50.34 -64.38 -18.20
N MET A 434 51.11 -64.46 -17.12
CA MET A 434 52.30 -63.64 -16.88
C MET A 434 53.30 -63.87 -18.02
N SER A 435 53.23 -63.04 -19.06
CA SER A 435 54.24 -62.92 -20.10
C SER A 435 55.31 -61.90 -19.64
N PRO A 436 56.61 -62.16 -19.85
CA PRO A 436 57.65 -61.25 -19.38
C PRO A 436 57.57 -59.89 -20.09
N MET A 437 57.73 -58.88 -19.26
CA MET A 437 57.61 -57.45 -19.50
C MET A 437 58.65 -56.93 -20.51
N GLU A 438 58.24 -56.72 -21.77
CA GLU A 438 59.00 -55.93 -22.77
C GLU A 438 58.05 -55.22 -23.76
N ASP A 439 57.16 -54.33 -23.32
CA ASP A 439 56.62 -53.26 -24.21
C ASP A 439 55.88 -52.14 -23.43
N GLU A 440 56.58 -51.31 -22.65
CA GLU A 440 56.01 -50.07 -22.09
C GLU A 440 56.00 -48.90 -23.11
N GLY A 441 56.27 -49.15 -24.39
CA GLY A 441 56.42 -48.10 -25.40
C GLY A 441 55.14 -47.70 -26.14
N ARG A 442 54.15 -48.59 -26.26
CA ARG A 442 53.08 -48.44 -27.27
C ARG A 442 51.74 -47.87 -26.79
N VAL A 443 51.49 -47.82 -25.48
CA VAL A 443 50.24 -47.23 -24.93
C VAL A 443 50.30 -45.71 -24.81
N ASN A 444 51.50 -45.11 -24.84
CA ASN A 444 51.68 -43.65 -24.77
C ASN A 444 51.48 -42.92 -26.11
N GLU A 445 51.31 -43.62 -27.24
CA GLU A 445 51.16 -42.99 -28.56
C GLU A 445 49.70 -42.76 -28.99
N HIS A 446 48.70 -43.26 -28.22
CA HIS A 446 47.28 -43.17 -28.59
C HIS A 446 46.43 -42.25 -27.70
N ILE A 447 47.02 -41.62 -26.68
CA ILE A 447 46.34 -40.67 -25.81
C ILE A 447 46.76 -39.26 -26.21
N GLY A 448 45.84 -38.48 -26.76
CA GLY A 448 46.07 -37.06 -27.06
C GLY A 448 46.33 -36.24 -25.79
N PRO A 449 47.02 -35.09 -25.89
CA PRO A 449 47.41 -34.28 -24.73
C PRO A 449 46.19 -33.89 -23.90
N VAL A 450 46.24 -34.18 -22.59
CA VAL A 450 45.16 -33.87 -21.65
C VAL A 450 45.20 -32.37 -21.33
N GLN A 451 44.27 -31.62 -21.91
CA GLN A 451 44.16 -30.17 -21.71
C GLN A 451 43.03 -29.85 -20.73
N PHE A 452 43.34 -29.04 -19.71
CA PHE A 452 42.36 -28.53 -18.75
C PHE A 452 42.12 -27.04 -19.01
N ASN A 453 40.85 -26.61 -19.01
CA ASN A 453 40.51 -25.19 -19.08
C ASN A 453 40.31 -24.64 -17.66
N MET A 454 41.24 -23.82 -17.19
CA MET A 454 41.11 -23.11 -15.92
C MET A 454 40.97 -21.61 -16.21
N GLY A 455 39.75 -21.07 -16.02
CA GLY A 455 39.50 -19.64 -16.11
C GLY A 455 39.69 -19.02 -17.50
N GLY A 456 39.50 -19.79 -18.58
CA GLY A 456 39.64 -19.32 -19.96
C GLY A 456 41.04 -19.52 -20.56
N ILE A 457 41.97 -20.13 -19.81
CA ILE A 457 43.31 -20.48 -20.27
C ILE A 457 43.37 -22.00 -20.42
N GLN A 458 43.74 -22.48 -21.62
CA GLN A 458 44.03 -23.88 -21.87
C GLN A 458 45.41 -24.22 -21.29
N VAL A 459 45.45 -25.15 -20.34
CA VAL A 459 46.68 -25.58 -19.67
C VAL A 459 46.92 -27.04 -19.99
N ASP A 460 48.10 -27.34 -20.51
CA ASP A 460 48.57 -28.70 -20.80
C ASP A 460 49.08 -29.35 -19.51
N ALA A 461 48.51 -30.51 -19.17
CA ALA A 461 48.84 -31.25 -17.95
C ALA A 461 50.31 -31.70 -17.93
N ASP A 462 50.87 -32.03 -19.09
CA ASP A 462 52.23 -32.54 -19.20
C ASP A 462 53.28 -31.43 -18.97
N ASP A 463 52.98 -30.20 -19.42
CA ASP A 463 53.82 -29.02 -19.16
C ASP A 463 53.81 -28.63 -17.68
N MET A 464 52.66 -28.75 -17.02
CA MET A 464 52.55 -28.56 -15.56
C MET A 464 53.34 -29.62 -14.78
N LEU A 465 53.25 -30.89 -15.18
CA LEU A 465 53.98 -31.98 -14.52
C LEU A 465 55.49 -31.80 -14.67
N LYS A 466 55.95 -31.40 -15.87
CA LYS A 466 57.35 -31.11 -16.15
C LYS A 466 57.87 -29.95 -15.31
N LYS A 467 57.12 -28.85 -15.24
CA LYS A 467 57.44 -27.71 -14.36
C LYS A 467 57.47 -28.09 -12.89
N LEU A 468 56.59 -29.00 -12.44
CA LEU A 468 56.61 -29.51 -11.07
C LEU A 468 57.86 -30.35 -10.79
N LYS A 469 58.23 -31.25 -11.71
CA LYS A 469 59.46 -32.06 -11.61
C LYS A 469 60.72 -31.20 -11.63
N ASP A 470 60.79 -30.19 -12.50
CA ASP A 470 61.91 -29.25 -12.54
C ASP A 470 62.00 -28.41 -11.25
N ARG A 471 60.85 -28.06 -10.67
CA ARG A 471 60.77 -27.37 -9.38
C ARG A 471 61.17 -28.26 -8.20
N GLU A 472 60.85 -29.55 -8.23
CA GLU A 472 61.30 -30.50 -7.21
C GLU A 472 62.78 -30.86 -7.35
N ALA A 473 63.30 -30.98 -8.57
CA ALA A 473 64.72 -31.18 -8.84
C ALA A 473 65.58 -29.99 -8.36
N SER A 474 65.11 -28.77 -8.63
CA SER A 474 65.75 -27.55 -8.10
C SER A 474 65.60 -27.39 -6.59
N ARG A 475 64.53 -27.90 -5.98
CA ARG A 475 64.35 -27.93 -4.52
C ARG A 475 65.25 -28.95 -3.83
N ALA A 476 65.49 -30.10 -4.47
CA ALA A 476 66.41 -31.13 -3.97
C ALA A 476 67.87 -30.66 -4.01
N GLN A 477 68.27 -29.89 -5.03
CA GLN A 477 69.61 -29.28 -5.11
C GLN A 477 69.85 -28.16 -4.09
N LYS A 478 68.80 -27.57 -3.50
CA LYS A 478 68.91 -26.44 -2.55
C LYS A 478 69.09 -26.86 -1.08
N LYS A 479 69.26 -28.16 -0.80
CA LYS A 479 69.36 -28.69 0.58
C LYS A 479 70.80 -28.89 1.09
N GLU A 480 71.82 -28.56 0.30
CA GLU A 480 73.21 -28.44 0.76
C GLU A 480 73.71 -27.00 0.55
N GLY A 481 73.64 -26.18 1.59
CA GLY A 481 74.11 -24.79 1.59
C GLY A 481 73.56 -23.97 2.75
N THR A 482 74.45 -23.54 3.64
CA THR A 482 74.30 -22.81 4.92
C THR A 482 73.55 -21.44 4.83
N PRO A 483 73.15 -20.82 5.96
CA PRO A 483 72.00 -19.90 6.05
C PRO A 483 72.24 -18.48 5.53
N THR A 484 71.12 -17.84 5.19
CA THR A 484 70.92 -16.54 4.54
C THR A 484 71.35 -15.32 5.38
N ASN A 485 71.96 -14.34 4.69
CA ASN A 485 72.29 -13.01 5.18
C ASN A 485 71.04 -12.08 5.14
N PRO A 486 70.80 -11.17 6.11
CA PRO A 486 69.55 -10.42 6.26
C PRO A 486 69.43 -9.17 5.35
N GLY A 487 70.13 -9.15 4.21
CA GLY A 487 70.18 -7.99 3.29
C GLY A 487 69.07 -7.92 2.24
N ASP A 488 68.51 -9.07 1.84
CA ASP A 488 67.63 -9.16 0.66
C ASP A 488 66.15 -8.83 0.93
N GLU A 489 65.67 -8.93 2.17
CA GLU A 489 64.26 -8.64 2.49
C GLU A 489 63.92 -7.16 2.33
N LYS A 490 64.89 -6.26 2.54
CA LYS A 490 64.67 -4.81 2.36
C LYS A 490 64.54 -4.41 0.90
N ALA A 491 65.31 -5.02 0.00
CA ALA A 491 65.23 -4.75 -1.44
C ALA A 491 63.91 -5.25 -2.03
N HIS A 492 63.41 -6.40 -1.56
CA HIS A 492 62.15 -6.96 -2.02
C HIS A 492 60.93 -6.15 -1.56
N ASN A 493 60.93 -5.70 -0.30
CA ASN A 493 59.86 -4.83 0.21
C ASN A 493 59.83 -3.45 -0.47
N GLN A 494 61.00 -2.91 -0.86
CA GLN A 494 61.07 -1.64 -1.58
C GLN A 494 60.55 -1.74 -3.02
N ALA A 495 60.78 -2.88 -3.69
CA ALA A 495 60.24 -3.14 -5.03
C ALA A 495 58.70 -3.28 -5.01
N LEU A 496 58.15 -3.94 -3.99
CA LEU A 496 56.69 -4.06 -3.81
C LEU A 496 56.05 -2.70 -3.47
N ALA A 497 56.67 -1.89 -2.62
CA ALA A 497 56.18 -0.55 -2.30
C ALA A 497 56.12 0.37 -3.55
N ASN A 498 57.12 0.30 -4.44
CA ASN A 498 57.13 1.06 -5.69
C ASN A 498 56.06 0.55 -6.68
N PHE A 499 55.77 -0.74 -6.69
CA PHE A 499 54.72 -1.32 -7.52
C PHE A 499 53.31 -0.82 -7.10
N PHE A 500 53.01 -0.84 -5.80
CA PHE A 500 51.72 -0.33 -5.29
C PHE A 500 51.58 1.20 -5.44
N ALA A 501 52.67 1.95 -5.31
CA ALA A 501 52.66 3.40 -5.54
C ALA A 501 52.35 3.78 -7.00
N GLY A 502 52.69 2.91 -7.97
CA GLY A 502 52.34 3.09 -9.38
C GLY A 502 50.86 2.87 -9.70
N LEU A 503 50.18 2.02 -8.91
CA LEU A 503 48.76 1.69 -9.10
C LEU A 503 47.82 2.81 -8.62
N VAL A 504 48.24 3.59 -7.62
CA VAL A 504 47.41 4.67 -7.02
C VAL A 504 47.47 5.98 -7.83
N LYS A 505 48.45 6.15 -8.73
CA LYS A 505 48.71 7.43 -9.43
C LYS A 505 48.05 7.60 -10.81
N LYS A 506 46.96 6.87 -11.12
CA LYS A 506 46.22 7.08 -12.38
C LYS A 506 44.87 7.78 -12.13
N PRO A 507 44.79 9.13 -12.12
CA PRO A 507 43.53 9.82 -12.32
C PRO A 507 43.16 9.81 -13.80
N GLY A 508 41.89 9.52 -14.09
CA GLY A 508 41.34 9.48 -15.43
C GLY A 508 41.45 10.83 -16.16
N ALA A 509 42.01 10.78 -17.35
CA ALA A 509 41.91 11.84 -18.35
C ALA A 509 41.19 11.24 -19.57
N SER A 510 39.96 11.68 -19.80
CA SER A 510 39.25 11.47 -21.07
C SER A 510 39.87 12.36 -22.15
N PRO A 511 39.93 11.89 -23.41
CA PRO A 511 39.79 12.82 -24.53
C PRO A 511 38.66 12.40 -25.48
N ARG A 512 37.79 13.38 -25.74
CA ARG A 512 36.98 13.51 -26.96
C ARG A 512 37.87 13.45 -28.20
N GLY A 513 37.34 12.87 -29.29
CA GLY A 513 37.87 13.09 -30.63
C GLY A 513 37.25 12.16 -31.69
N SER A 514 36.27 12.67 -32.42
CA SER A 514 35.77 12.10 -33.69
C SER A 514 36.89 11.97 -34.73
N PRO A 515 36.67 11.18 -35.80
CA PRO A 515 36.87 11.80 -37.11
C PRO A 515 35.81 11.43 -38.15
N SER A 516 35.52 12.43 -38.98
CA SER A 516 34.99 12.32 -40.33
C SER A 516 36.07 11.76 -41.26
N ALA A 517 35.69 10.81 -42.11
CA ALA A 517 36.15 10.63 -43.48
C ALA A 517 35.10 9.79 -44.21
#